data_AF-A0A4Q2X3A5-F1
#
_entry.id   AF-A0A4Q2X3A5-F1
#
_cell.length_a   1.000
_cell.length_b   1.000
_cell.length_c   1.000
_cell.angle_alpha   90.00
_cell.angle_beta   90.00
_cell.angle_gamma   90.00
#
_symmetry.space_group_name_H-M   'P 1'
#
loop_
_entity.id
_entity.type
_entity.pdbx_description
1 polymer ?
#
loop_
_entity_poly.entity_id
_entity_poly.type
_entity_poly.pdbx_seq_one_letter_code
_entity_poly.pdbx_strand_id
1 'polypeptide(L)'
;MKNPVFKTLLLVSVLCLGTATAQRQMESLGRGLVAVRANSTQIYVGWRLLGNDPTGIAFNLYRSANGGSPVKVNASPLANTTDLLDTPSNLASIAYTYSVRPVIGGVEVPDTWAHASSAPFALPVNPATRQYIPVPLTPTPDDTPTASYRVKFCWVGDLDGDGEFDFVVDRHNPNGEARQWLQAYKRDGTLLWQINLGPNSVYQYNIEPGSSAISIGHGDNVTVYDMDGDGKSEVVLKTSNGVVFGDGTTATGGASDNVQFLSIVNGLTGAELARATIPNPRLADGPMNGHMGILYLDGKRPSVLWAAKNRDSSEDFHGVITTWDWRGGSLTQRWSWVDSGAIHAPEGHQIRIADVDNDGKDEFVDIGYTLDDNDTQLFNIPEIVHG
;
A
#
# COMPACT_ATOMS: atom_id res chain seq x y z
N MET A 1 -32.79 64.48 36.12
CA MET A 1 -32.08 64.87 34.88
C MET A 1 -30.65 64.36 34.96
N LYS A 2 -30.10 63.83 33.85
CA LYS A 2 -28.81 63.10 33.66
C LYS A 2 -28.95 61.57 33.81
N ASN A 3 -29.07 60.78 32.74
CA ASN A 3 -28.11 60.30 31.72
C ASN A 3 -27.68 58.84 31.99
N PRO A 4 -27.36 58.05 30.95
CA PRO A 4 -27.72 56.64 30.81
C PRO A 4 -26.57 55.70 31.18
N VAL A 5 -26.89 54.44 31.47
CA VAL A 5 -25.90 53.35 31.50
C VAL A 5 -26.23 52.40 30.37
N PHE A 6 -25.53 52.57 29.26
CA PHE A 6 -25.37 51.57 28.21
C PHE A 6 -24.72 50.34 28.85
N LYS A 7 -25.44 49.21 28.92
CA LYS A 7 -24.85 47.91 29.24
C LYS A 7 -24.34 47.29 27.94
N THR A 8 -23.03 47.37 27.72
CA THR A 8 -22.33 46.61 26.71
C THR A 8 -22.41 45.13 27.06
N LEU A 9 -23.13 44.35 26.26
CA LEU A 9 -23.10 42.89 26.33
C LEU A 9 -21.83 42.42 25.60
N LEU A 10 -20.79 42.06 26.34
CA LEU A 10 -19.60 41.44 25.78
C LEU A 10 -19.91 39.96 25.55
N LEU A 11 -20.23 39.59 24.32
CA LEU A 11 -20.38 38.20 23.91
C LEU A 11 -18.96 37.61 23.77
N VAL A 12 -18.49 36.91 24.80
CA VAL A 12 -17.25 36.12 24.71
C VAL A 12 -17.60 34.83 23.96
N SER A 13 -17.46 34.85 22.64
CA SER A 13 -17.42 33.64 21.84
C SER A 13 -16.09 32.93 22.12
N VAL A 14 -16.12 32.00 23.08
CA VAL A 14 -15.07 30.99 23.20
C VAL A 14 -15.19 30.12 21.94
N LEU A 15 -14.42 30.48 20.92
CA LEU A 15 -14.02 29.52 19.89
C LEU A 15 -13.17 28.48 20.61
N CYS A 16 -13.81 27.41 21.06
CA CYS A 16 -13.11 26.13 21.14
C CYS A 16 -12.64 25.85 19.72
N LEU A 17 -11.41 26.25 19.41
CA LEU A 17 -10.62 25.64 18.35
C LEU A 17 -10.41 24.20 18.81
N GLY A 18 -11.45 23.37 18.65
CA GLY A 18 -11.24 21.95 18.57
C GLY A 18 -10.19 21.77 17.49
N THR A 19 -9.11 21.08 17.80
CA THR A 19 -8.21 20.53 16.80
C THR A 19 -9.08 19.74 15.85
N ALA A 20 -9.44 20.34 14.72
CA ALA A 20 -10.04 19.61 13.62
C ALA A 20 -8.93 18.69 13.14
N THR A 21 -8.95 17.44 13.61
CA THR A 21 -8.15 16.37 13.01
C THR A 21 -8.64 16.30 11.58
N ALA A 22 -7.86 16.84 10.66
CA ALA A 22 -8.19 16.67 9.25
C ALA A 22 -8.14 15.16 8.98
N GLN A 23 -9.22 14.65 8.39
CA GLN A 23 -9.32 13.23 8.10
C GLN A 23 -8.23 12.87 7.10
N ARG A 24 -7.38 11.89 7.47
CA ARG A 24 -6.39 11.32 6.55
C ARG A 24 -7.12 10.83 5.30
N GLN A 25 -6.53 11.09 4.13
CA GLN A 25 -6.89 10.40 2.92
C GLN A 25 -6.79 8.89 3.20
N MET A 26 -7.78 8.13 2.77
CA MET A 26 -7.79 6.67 2.83
C MET A 26 -8.49 6.16 1.57
N GLU A 27 -8.20 4.93 1.20
CA GLU A 27 -8.76 4.30 0.00
C GLU A 27 -10.29 4.16 0.09
N SER A 28 -10.96 4.41 -1.03
CA SER A 28 -12.41 4.24 -1.15
C SER A 28 -12.74 2.79 -1.48
N LEU A 29 -12.87 1.96 -0.45
CA LEU A 29 -13.02 0.51 -0.62
C LEU A 29 -14.48 0.05 -0.75
N GLY A 30 -14.69 -0.98 -1.56
CA GLY A 30 -15.93 -1.75 -1.57
C GLY A 30 -16.04 -2.65 -0.34
N ARG A 31 -17.12 -3.43 -0.22
CA ARG A 31 -17.31 -4.34 0.92
C ARG A 31 -16.29 -5.48 0.99
N GLY A 32 -15.50 -5.71 -0.05
CA GLY A 32 -14.47 -6.77 -0.05
C GLY A 32 -15.07 -8.13 0.26
N LEU A 33 -16.29 -8.37 -0.24
CA LEU A 33 -17.05 -9.57 0.08
C LEU A 33 -16.30 -10.78 -0.47
N VAL A 34 -16.11 -11.80 0.36
CA VAL A 34 -15.48 -13.06 -0.03
C VAL A 34 -16.39 -14.23 0.34
N ALA A 35 -16.49 -15.22 -0.55
CA ALA A 35 -17.14 -16.49 -0.24
C ALA A 35 -16.22 -17.67 -0.61
N VAL A 36 -15.99 -18.58 0.33
CA VAL A 36 -15.17 -19.78 0.11
C VAL A 36 -15.88 -21.03 0.63
N ARG A 37 -15.76 -22.13 -0.12
CA ARG A 37 -16.33 -23.41 0.31
C ARG A 37 -15.51 -23.96 1.47
N ALA A 38 -16.11 -23.99 2.65
CA ALA A 38 -15.50 -24.49 3.87
C ALA A 38 -15.48 -26.02 3.92
N ASN A 39 -16.56 -26.67 3.47
CA ASN A 39 -16.66 -28.13 3.40
C ASN A 39 -17.73 -28.58 2.39
N SER A 40 -18.18 -29.84 2.50
CA SER A 40 -19.15 -30.43 1.57
C SER A 40 -20.51 -29.73 1.55
N THR A 41 -20.90 -29.04 2.63
CA THR A 41 -22.21 -28.40 2.79
C THR A 41 -22.17 -26.90 3.09
N GLN A 42 -21.01 -26.36 3.46
CA GLN A 42 -20.91 -24.99 3.99
C GLN A 42 -20.02 -24.07 3.15
N ILE A 43 -20.41 -22.81 3.09
CA ILE A 43 -19.67 -21.68 2.53
C ILE A 43 -19.42 -20.67 3.65
N TYR A 44 -18.16 -20.32 3.89
CA TYR A 44 -17.81 -19.15 4.69
C TYR A 44 -17.95 -17.89 3.85
N VAL A 45 -18.65 -16.87 4.36
CA VAL A 45 -18.81 -15.57 3.72
C VAL A 45 -18.35 -14.48 4.68
N GLY A 46 -17.50 -13.54 4.24
CA GLY A 46 -17.02 -12.42 5.05
C GLY A 46 -16.92 -11.13 4.24
N TRP A 47 -16.98 -9.98 4.92
CA TRP A 47 -16.85 -8.64 4.32
C TRP A 47 -16.21 -7.65 5.29
N ARG A 48 -15.85 -6.48 4.76
CA ARG A 48 -15.28 -5.34 5.51
C ARG A 48 -16.36 -4.62 6.32
N LEU A 49 -16.04 -4.37 7.59
CA LEU A 49 -16.52 -3.18 8.30
C LEU A 49 -15.61 -2.02 7.89
N LEU A 50 -16.16 -0.97 7.27
CA LEU A 50 -15.40 0.14 6.74
C LEU A 50 -15.19 1.22 7.80
N GLY A 51 -14.08 1.95 7.74
CA GLY A 51 -13.76 3.00 8.71
C GLY A 51 -14.73 4.19 8.70
N ASN A 52 -15.48 4.36 7.61
CA ASN A 52 -16.54 5.36 7.45
C ASN A 52 -17.95 4.81 7.75
N ASP A 53 -18.08 3.54 8.14
CA ASP A 53 -19.37 3.01 8.57
C ASP A 53 -19.85 3.70 9.86
N PRO A 54 -21.14 4.04 9.98
CA PRO A 54 -21.66 4.64 11.19
C PRO A 54 -21.66 3.64 12.34
N THR A 55 -21.47 4.15 13.57
CA THR A 55 -21.58 3.33 14.78
C THR A 55 -22.94 2.63 14.85
N GLY A 56 -22.94 1.32 15.13
CA GLY A 56 -24.15 0.52 15.26
C GLY A 56 -24.75 0.04 13.93
N ILE A 57 -24.02 0.18 12.81
CA ILE A 57 -24.37 -0.50 11.56
C ILE A 57 -24.48 -2.01 11.78
N ALA A 58 -25.47 -2.63 11.15
CA ALA A 58 -25.60 -4.08 11.03
C ALA A 58 -25.76 -4.45 9.55
N PHE A 59 -25.74 -5.74 9.23
CA PHE A 59 -25.84 -6.20 7.85
C PHE A 59 -26.85 -7.33 7.66
N ASN A 60 -27.54 -7.34 6.53
CA ASN A 60 -28.21 -8.53 6.00
C ASN A 60 -27.36 -9.13 4.89
N LEU A 61 -27.14 -10.44 4.96
CA LEU A 61 -26.49 -11.21 3.90
C LEU A 61 -27.56 -11.78 2.95
N TYR A 62 -27.32 -11.60 1.66
CA TYR A 62 -28.16 -12.11 0.58
C TYR A 62 -27.39 -13.10 -0.28
N ARG A 63 -28.07 -14.17 -0.69
CA ARG A 63 -27.57 -15.20 -1.59
C ARG A 63 -28.52 -15.35 -2.79
N SER A 64 -27.98 -15.25 -4.00
CA SER A 64 -28.66 -15.62 -5.24
C SER A 64 -28.17 -17.00 -5.70
N ALA A 65 -29.07 -17.82 -6.23
CA ALA A 65 -28.77 -19.13 -6.81
C ALA A 65 -28.99 -19.07 -8.33
N ASN A 66 -27.97 -19.43 -9.12
CA ASN A 66 -28.00 -19.43 -10.59
C ASN A 66 -28.53 -18.11 -11.21
N GLY A 67 -28.19 -16.96 -10.61
CA GLY A 67 -28.63 -15.65 -11.07
C GLY A 67 -30.10 -15.30 -10.77
N GLY A 68 -30.80 -16.13 -9.98
CA GLY A 68 -32.16 -15.85 -9.53
C GLY A 68 -32.26 -14.69 -8.52
N SER A 69 -33.48 -14.37 -8.08
CA SER A 69 -33.69 -13.33 -7.06
C SER A 69 -32.93 -13.65 -5.77
N PRO A 70 -32.16 -12.70 -5.20
CA PRO A 70 -31.44 -12.92 -3.95
C PRO A 70 -32.39 -13.18 -2.78
N VAL A 71 -32.05 -14.16 -1.95
CA VAL A 71 -32.75 -14.46 -0.68
C VAL A 71 -31.89 -14.10 0.50
N LYS A 72 -32.51 -13.55 1.55
CA LYS A 72 -31.84 -13.24 2.81
C LYS A 72 -31.46 -14.53 3.53
N VAL A 73 -30.23 -14.59 4.03
CA VAL A 73 -29.64 -15.79 4.65
C VAL A 73 -29.75 -15.77 6.18
N ASN A 74 -29.66 -14.58 6.78
CA ASN A 74 -29.71 -14.38 8.24
C ASN A 74 -31.14 -14.06 8.72
N ALA A 75 -31.53 -14.61 9.89
CA ALA A 75 -32.85 -14.38 10.49
C ALA A 75 -32.98 -13.02 11.19
N SER A 76 -31.88 -12.51 11.76
CA SER A 76 -31.78 -11.17 12.37
C SER A 76 -30.55 -10.44 11.81
N PRO A 77 -30.55 -9.10 11.71
CA PRO A 77 -29.40 -8.34 11.23
C PRO A 77 -28.11 -8.69 11.99
N LEU A 78 -27.02 -8.85 11.24
CA LEU A 78 -25.70 -9.20 11.76
C LEU A 78 -25.02 -7.93 12.27
N ALA A 79 -25.05 -7.72 13.59
CA ALA A 79 -24.53 -6.51 14.26
C ALA A 79 -23.19 -6.74 15.00
N ASN A 80 -22.84 -7.99 15.27
CA ASN A 80 -21.67 -8.33 16.09
C ASN A 80 -20.50 -8.90 15.28
N THR A 81 -20.72 -9.19 14.00
CA THR A 81 -19.70 -9.74 13.09
C THR A 81 -19.99 -9.31 11.66
N THR A 82 -18.97 -9.35 10.81
CA THR A 82 -19.05 -9.16 9.36
C THR A 82 -18.76 -10.45 8.59
N ASP A 83 -19.20 -11.58 9.16
CA ASP A 83 -19.14 -12.88 8.50
C ASP A 83 -20.36 -13.76 8.82
N LEU A 84 -20.52 -14.83 8.05
CA LEU A 84 -21.53 -15.86 8.26
C LEU A 84 -21.12 -17.18 7.60
N LEU A 85 -21.40 -18.30 8.27
CA LEU A 85 -21.30 -19.63 7.68
C LEU A 85 -22.65 -20.03 7.09
N ASP A 86 -22.74 -20.01 5.77
CA ASP A 86 -23.95 -20.33 5.04
C ASP A 86 -23.98 -21.82 4.65
N THR A 87 -25.18 -22.43 4.67
CA THR A 87 -25.41 -23.85 4.38
C THR A 87 -26.46 -23.99 3.28
N PRO A 88 -26.13 -23.67 2.02
CA PRO A 88 -27.07 -23.82 0.91
C PRO A 88 -27.42 -25.29 0.66
N SER A 89 -28.58 -25.52 0.03
CA SER A 89 -29.11 -26.87 -0.18
C SER A 89 -28.28 -27.74 -1.13
N ASN A 90 -27.54 -27.15 -2.07
CA ASN A 90 -26.75 -27.89 -3.04
C ASN A 90 -25.57 -27.05 -3.58
N LEU A 91 -24.34 -27.50 -3.32
CA LEU A 91 -23.11 -26.88 -3.84
C LEU A 91 -22.60 -27.51 -5.14
N ALA A 92 -23.05 -28.73 -5.46
CA ALA A 92 -22.52 -29.51 -6.58
C ALA A 92 -23.05 -29.06 -7.95
N SER A 93 -24.23 -28.42 -8.00
CA SER A 93 -24.87 -28.06 -9.27
C SER A 93 -25.44 -26.63 -9.31
N ILE A 94 -25.15 -25.79 -8.31
CA ILE A 94 -25.66 -24.43 -8.22
C ILE A 94 -24.48 -23.47 -8.04
N ALA A 95 -24.44 -22.43 -8.87
CA ALA A 95 -23.58 -21.27 -8.65
C ALA A 95 -24.29 -20.30 -7.71
N TYR A 96 -23.53 -19.68 -6.81
CA TYR A 96 -24.06 -18.73 -5.84
C TYR A 96 -23.43 -17.36 -6.02
N THR A 97 -24.20 -16.33 -5.78
CA THR A 97 -23.71 -14.96 -5.69
C THR A 97 -24.12 -14.37 -4.35
N TYR A 98 -23.17 -13.82 -3.61
CA TYR A 98 -23.42 -13.20 -2.32
C TYR A 98 -23.35 -11.68 -2.41
N SER A 99 -24.16 -11.00 -1.62
CA SER A 99 -24.12 -9.54 -1.44
C SER A 99 -24.58 -9.19 -0.04
N VAL A 100 -24.18 -8.03 0.47
CA VAL A 100 -24.62 -7.53 1.77
C VAL A 100 -25.38 -6.23 1.63
N ARG A 101 -26.26 -5.95 2.59
CA ARG A 101 -26.97 -4.68 2.69
C ARG A 101 -26.90 -4.13 4.11
N PRO A 102 -26.49 -2.87 4.30
CA PRO A 102 -26.52 -2.21 5.60
C PRO A 102 -27.91 -2.14 6.21
N VAL A 103 -27.94 -2.18 7.53
CA VAL A 103 -29.12 -2.01 8.38
C VAL A 103 -28.78 -0.99 9.46
N ILE A 104 -29.57 0.07 9.56
CA ILE A 104 -29.43 1.13 10.56
C ILE A 104 -30.75 1.29 11.30
N GLY A 105 -30.70 1.28 12.63
CA GLY A 105 -31.92 1.41 13.44
C GLY A 105 -32.98 0.34 13.13
N GLY A 106 -32.55 -0.84 12.68
CA GLY A 106 -33.43 -1.94 12.27
C GLY A 106 -34.00 -1.82 10.85
N VAL A 107 -33.64 -0.78 10.08
CA VAL A 107 -34.10 -0.55 8.71
C VAL A 107 -32.98 -0.83 7.72
N GLU A 108 -33.23 -1.66 6.72
CA GLU A 108 -32.29 -1.89 5.61
C GLU A 108 -32.21 -0.65 4.72
N VAL A 109 -31.01 -0.21 4.39
CA VAL A 109 -30.75 1.02 3.63
C VAL A 109 -29.79 0.77 2.46
N PRO A 110 -29.76 1.63 1.43
CA PRO A 110 -28.71 1.60 0.43
C PRO A 110 -27.32 1.73 1.06
N ASP A 111 -26.35 0.98 0.54
CA ASP A 111 -24.95 1.11 0.96
C ASP A 111 -24.34 2.32 0.25
N THR A 112 -24.12 3.39 1.01
CA THR A 112 -23.54 4.64 0.50
C THR A 112 -22.12 4.88 1.05
N TRP A 113 -21.61 3.94 1.86
CA TRP A 113 -20.28 4.02 2.49
C TRP A 113 -19.24 3.20 1.73
N ALA A 114 -19.65 2.05 1.19
CA ALA A 114 -18.81 1.27 0.29
C ALA A 114 -18.65 1.96 -1.07
N HIS A 115 -17.52 1.70 -1.73
CA HIS A 115 -17.28 2.16 -3.09
C HIS A 115 -18.45 1.79 -4.03
N ALA A 116 -18.81 2.68 -4.95
CA ALA A 116 -19.96 2.50 -5.81
C ALA A 116 -19.85 1.28 -6.75
N SER A 117 -18.61 0.87 -7.06
CA SER A 117 -18.33 -0.34 -7.83
C SER A 117 -18.28 -1.63 -6.98
N SER A 118 -18.61 -1.55 -5.68
CA SER A 118 -18.65 -2.72 -4.78
C SER A 118 -19.54 -3.82 -5.35
N ALA A 119 -18.90 -4.89 -5.83
CA ALA A 119 -19.57 -5.96 -6.52
C ALA A 119 -19.99 -7.11 -5.58
N PRO A 120 -21.08 -7.84 -5.91
CA PRO A 120 -21.37 -9.13 -5.31
C PRO A 120 -20.24 -10.14 -5.56
N PHE A 121 -20.04 -11.09 -4.64
CA PHE A 121 -19.05 -12.15 -4.82
C PHE A 121 -19.69 -13.37 -5.50
N ALA A 122 -19.16 -13.77 -6.66
CA ALA A 122 -19.62 -14.93 -7.40
C ALA A 122 -18.80 -16.18 -7.04
N LEU A 123 -19.51 -17.25 -6.68
CA LEU A 123 -18.96 -18.57 -6.42
C LEU A 123 -19.46 -19.54 -7.50
N PRO A 124 -18.57 -20.18 -8.27
CA PRO A 124 -18.96 -21.05 -9.37
C PRO A 124 -19.66 -22.32 -8.87
N VAL A 125 -20.25 -23.08 -9.80
CA VAL A 125 -20.78 -24.43 -9.52
C VAL A 125 -19.65 -25.33 -9.01
N ASN A 126 -19.93 -26.12 -7.97
CA ASN A 126 -18.99 -27.07 -7.36
C ASN A 126 -17.59 -26.46 -7.10
N PRO A 127 -17.51 -25.36 -6.34
CA PRO A 127 -16.23 -24.72 -6.05
C PRO A 127 -15.35 -25.67 -5.24
N ALA A 128 -14.03 -25.56 -5.42
CA ALA A 128 -13.08 -26.35 -4.66
C ALA A 128 -13.20 -26.04 -3.16
N THR A 129 -13.11 -27.08 -2.31
CA THR A 129 -12.99 -26.90 -0.87
C THR A 129 -11.59 -26.41 -0.55
N ARG A 130 -11.46 -25.13 -0.20
CA ARG A 130 -10.18 -24.49 0.15
C ARG A 130 -10.42 -23.18 0.91
N GLN A 131 -9.43 -22.78 1.70
CA GLN A 131 -9.40 -21.52 2.45
C GLN A 131 -8.48 -20.48 1.80
N TYR A 132 -8.35 -20.53 0.47
CA TYR A 132 -7.55 -19.58 -0.31
C TYR A 132 -8.20 -19.34 -1.69
N ILE A 133 -7.93 -18.17 -2.26
CA ILE A 133 -8.27 -17.82 -3.65
C ILE A 133 -6.97 -17.85 -4.44
N PRO A 134 -6.82 -18.72 -5.45
CA PRO A 134 -5.65 -18.72 -6.30
C PRO A 134 -5.72 -17.51 -7.25
N VAL A 135 -4.62 -16.78 -7.33
CA VAL A 135 -4.38 -15.79 -8.37
C VAL A 135 -3.36 -16.39 -9.34
N PRO A 136 -3.76 -16.76 -10.57
CA PRO A 136 -2.81 -17.29 -11.54
C PRO A 136 -1.77 -16.23 -11.91
N LEU A 137 -0.50 -16.61 -11.95
CA LEU A 137 0.60 -15.75 -12.36
C LEU A 137 1.08 -16.12 -13.77
N THR A 138 1.40 -15.11 -14.56
CA THR A 138 1.98 -15.26 -15.90
C THR A 138 3.50 -15.40 -15.79
N PRO A 139 4.14 -16.36 -16.49
CA PRO A 139 5.60 -16.40 -16.57
C PRO A 139 6.17 -15.07 -17.10
N THR A 140 7.32 -14.68 -16.56
CA THR A 140 8.17 -13.60 -17.08
C THR A 140 8.87 -14.04 -18.38
N PRO A 141 9.34 -13.09 -19.22
CA PRO A 141 10.09 -13.42 -20.42
C PRO A 141 11.40 -14.20 -20.20
N ASP A 142 11.98 -14.16 -19.00
CA ASP A 142 13.23 -14.86 -18.68
C ASP A 142 13.01 -16.17 -17.91
N ASP A 143 11.76 -16.58 -17.71
CA ASP A 143 11.44 -17.89 -17.17
C ASP A 143 11.99 -19.01 -18.06
N THR A 144 12.60 -20.02 -17.45
CA THR A 144 13.05 -21.23 -18.13
C THR A 144 12.54 -22.48 -17.40
N PRO A 145 12.49 -23.65 -18.06
CA PRO A 145 12.08 -24.89 -17.40
C PRO A 145 12.92 -25.25 -16.16
N THR A 146 14.17 -24.79 -16.09
CA THR A 146 15.10 -25.05 -14.99
C THR A 146 15.18 -23.91 -13.96
N ALA A 147 14.64 -22.74 -14.28
CA ALA A 147 14.63 -21.57 -13.40
C ALA A 147 13.31 -20.81 -13.58
N SER A 148 12.29 -21.24 -12.81
CA SER A 148 11.02 -20.54 -12.75
C SER A 148 11.05 -19.44 -11.68
N TYR A 149 10.66 -18.23 -12.07
CA TYR A 149 10.66 -17.03 -11.26
C TYR A 149 9.65 -17.14 -10.12
N ARG A 150 10.10 -16.79 -8.92
CA ARG A 150 9.30 -16.82 -7.69
C ARG A 150 8.88 -15.42 -7.28
N VAL A 151 7.81 -15.35 -6.49
CA VAL A 151 7.41 -14.15 -5.76
C VAL A 151 8.03 -14.20 -4.37
N LYS A 152 8.65 -13.11 -3.93
CA LYS A 152 9.13 -12.88 -2.57
C LYS A 152 8.20 -11.92 -1.83
N PHE A 153 7.82 -10.81 -2.45
CA PHE A 153 6.90 -9.81 -1.88
C PHE A 153 5.73 -9.50 -2.80
N CYS A 154 4.65 -9.09 -2.15
CA CYS A 154 3.41 -8.65 -2.78
C CYS A 154 2.97 -7.36 -2.09
N TRP A 155 2.70 -6.34 -2.88
CA TRP A 155 2.09 -5.08 -2.47
C TRP A 155 0.67 -5.03 -3.03
N VAL A 156 -0.18 -4.23 -2.37
CA VAL A 156 -1.59 -4.08 -2.72
C VAL A 156 -1.95 -2.61 -2.83
N GLY A 157 -2.90 -2.34 -3.71
CA GLY A 157 -3.53 -1.03 -3.89
C GLY A 157 -4.63 -1.16 -4.93
N ASP A 158 -5.59 -0.25 -4.92
CA ASP A 158 -6.63 -0.19 -5.94
C ASP A 158 -6.06 0.51 -7.19
N LEU A 159 -5.58 -0.25 -8.17
CA LEU A 159 -4.82 0.31 -9.30
C LEU A 159 -5.72 0.92 -10.39
N ASP A 160 -7.01 0.58 -10.42
CA ASP A 160 -7.96 1.10 -11.42
C ASP A 160 -9.13 1.91 -10.85
N GLY A 161 -9.26 1.99 -9.53
CA GLY A 161 -10.26 2.78 -8.82
C GLY A 161 -11.62 2.07 -8.72
N ASP A 162 -11.64 0.73 -8.67
CA ASP A 162 -12.88 -0.06 -8.55
C ASP A 162 -13.27 -0.37 -7.09
N GLY A 163 -12.47 0.09 -6.12
CA GLY A 163 -12.65 -0.09 -4.69
C GLY A 163 -12.12 -1.42 -4.17
N GLU A 164 -11.33 -2.13 -4.96
CA GLU A 164 -10.79 -3.44 -4.61
C GLU A 164 -9.30 -3.53 -4.89
N PHE A 165 -8.58 -4.23 -4.01
CA PHE A 165 -7.14 -4.34 -4.17
C PHE A 165 -6.75 -5.18 -5.36
N ASP A 166 -5.85 -4.63 -6.16
CA ASP A 166 -5.01 -5.35 -7.09
C ASP A 166 -3.67 -5.69 -6.43
N PHE A 167 -2.86 -6.49 -7.13
CA PHE A 167 -1.62 -7.03 -6.60
C PHE A 167 -0.45 -6.59 -7.46
N VAL A 168 0.59 -6.06 -6.83
CA VAL A 168 1.90 -5.84 -7.46
C VAL A 168 2.88 -6.82 -6.82
N VAL A 169 3.55 -7.66 -7.63
CA VAL A 169 4.44 -8.71 -7.14
C VAL A 169 5.81 -8.59 -7.77
N ASP A 170 6.85 -8.78 -6.96
CA ASP A 170 8.19 -9.00 -7.49
C ASP A 170 8.30 -10.38 -8.12
N ARG A 171 9.22 -10.52 -9.07
CA ARG A 171 9.56 -11.78 -9.71
C ARG A 171 11.07 -11.93 -9.72
N HIS A 172 11.53 -12.96 -9.03
CA HIS A 172 12.95 -13.26 -8.84
C HIS A 172 13.35 -14.56 -9.53
N ASN A 173 14.46 -14.50 -10.27
CA ASN A 173 15.15 -15.70 -10.69
C ASN A 173 15.68 -16.44 -9.44
N PRO A 174 15.40 -17.75 -9.27
CA PRO A 174 15.80 -18.50 -8.08
C PRO A 174 17.32 -18.61 -7.89
N ASN A 175 18.11 -18.39 -8.94
CA ASN A 175 19.58 -18.45 -8.90
C ASN A 175 20.24 -17.07 -8.85
N GLY A 176 19.48 -15.98 -9.02
CA GLY A 176 20.04 -14.62 -9.08
C GLY A 176 20.88 -14.33 -10.33
N GLU A 177 20.71 -15.10 -11.41
CA GLU A 177 21.54 -15.02 -12.63
C GLU A 177 20.89 -14.22 -13.77
N ALA A 178 19.68 -13.69 -13.54
CA ALA A 178 18.91 -12.94 -14.53
C ALA A 178 18.18 -11.76 -13.88
N ARG A 179 17.76 -10.82 -14.73
CA ARG A 179 17.10 -9.56 -14.31
C ARG A 179 15.80 -9.84 -13.57
N GLN A 180 15.42 -8.92 -12.71
CA GLN A 180 14.19 -9.00 -11.93
C GLN A 180 13.04 -8.37 -12.71
N TRP A 181 11.83 -8.78 -12.36
CA TRP A 181 10.62 -8.18 -12.91
C TRP A 181 9.67 -7.74 -11.80
N LEU A 182 8.82 -6.78 -12.11
CA LEU A 182 7.68 -6.40 -11.30
C LEU A 182 6.42 -6.61 -12.15
N GLN A 183 5.39 -7.22 -11.61
CA GLN A 183 4.14 -7.48 -12.34
C GLN A 183 2.94 -7.00 -11.54
N ALA A 184 1.94 -6.45 -12.23
CA ALA A 184 0.66 -6.10 -11.62
C ALA A 184 -0.47 -6.99 -12.13
N TYR A 185 -1.36 -7.37 -11.23
CA TYR A 185 -2.47 -8.28 -11.47
C TYR A 185 -3.76 -7.79 -10.84
N LYS A 186 -4.85 -7.93 -11.57
CA LYS A 186 -6.21 -7.93 -11.01
C LYS A 186 -6.39 -9.13 -10.08
N ARG A 187 -7.41 -9.08 -9.21
CA ARG A 187 -7.71 -10.17 -8.27
C ARG A 187 -8.02 -11.53 -8.89
N ASP A 188 -8.46 -11.54 -10.15
CA ASP A 188 -8.73 -12.77 -10.91
C ASP A 188 -7.48 -13.34 -11.60
N GLY A 189 -6.33 -12.67 -11.48
CA GLY A 189 -5.06 -13.00 -12.11
C GLY A 189 -4.90 -12.48 -13.53
N THR A 190 -5.77 -11.57 -13.98
CA THR A 190 -5.51 -10.80 -15.20
C THR A 190 -4.25 -9.96 -15.02
N LEU A 191 -3.20 -10.26 -15.80
CA LEU A 191 -1.98 -9.45 -15.87
C LEU A 191 -2.32 -8.08 -16.46
N LEU A 192 -2.02 -7.01 -15.72
CA LEU A 192 -2.15 -5.63 -16.19
C LEU A 192 -0.90 -5.21 -16.97
N TRP A 193 0.26 -5.37 -16.36
CA TRP A 193 1.55 -4.99 -16.95
C TRP A 193 2.70 -5.72 -16.26
N GLN A 194 3.87 -5.65 -16.89
CA GLN A 194 5.14 -6.09 -16.31
C GLN A 194 6.24 -5.07 -16.60
N ILE A 195 7.09 -4.82 -15.62
CA ILE A 195 8.26 -3.94 -15.72
C ILE A 195 9.50 -4.82 -15.67
N ASN A 196 10.40 -4.60 -16.62
CA ASN A 196 11.73 -5.19 -16.64
C ASN A 196 12.68 -4.28 -15.84
N LEU A 197 13.25 -4.77 -14.74
CA LEU A 197 14.15 -3.94 -13.91
C LEU A 197 15.55 -3.78 -14.50
N GLY A 198 15.80 -4.34 -15.68
CA GLY A 198 17.01 -4.09 -16.45
C GLY A 198 18.23 -4.84 -15.93
N PRO A 199 19.38 -4.67 -16.58
CA PRO A 199 20.60 -5.42 -16.25
C PRO A 199 21.13 -5.11 -14.84
N ASN A 200 20.86 -3.91 -14.32
CA ASN A 200 21.36 -3.49 -13.00
C ASN A 200 20.63 -4.18 -11.83
N SER A 201 19.58 -4.96 -12.09
CA SER A 201 18.89 -5.74 -11.05
C SER A 201 19.47 -7.15 -10.87
N VAL A 202 20.47 -7.54 -11.67
CA VAL A 202 21.06 -8.90 -11.67
C VAL A 202 22.00 -9.08 -10.48
N TYR A 203 22.76 -8.04 -10.11
CA TYR A 203 23.65 -8.11 -8.97
C TYR A 203 22.86 -8.04 -7.65
N GLN A 204 22.73 -9.17 -6.96
CA GLN A 204 21.88 -9.33 -5.77
C GLN A 204 22.67 -9.48 -4.48
N TYR A 205 23.80 -8.76 -4.34
CA TYR A 205 24.51 -8.71 -3.06
C TYR A 205 23.61 -8.08 -1.99
N ASN A 206 23.46 -8.76 -0.84
CA ASN A 206 22.47 -8.40 0.17
C ASN A 206 22.72 -7.05 0.87
N ILE A 207 23.94 -6.54 0.80
CA ILE A 207 24.36 -5.29 1.45
C ILE A 207 24.32 -4.13 0.45
N GLU A 208 24.87 -4.33 -0.74
CA GLU A 208 24.91 -3.34 -1.81
C GLU A 208 24.46 -3.98 -3.13
N PRO A 209 23.16 -4.23 -3.32
CA PRO A 209 22.65 -4.80 -4.55
C PRO A 209 22.71 -3.76 -5.68
N GLY A 210 22.60 -4.21 -6.92
CA GLY A 210 22.64 -3.32 -8.08
C GLY A 210 21.53 -2.26 -8.07
N SER A 211 21.74 -1.18 -8.83
CA SER A 211 20.99 0.07 -8.68
C SER A 211 19.49 -0.02 -8.91
N SER A 212 19.02 -0.95 -9.74
CA SER A 212 17.59 -1.24 -9.96
C SER A 212 17.13 -2.56 -9.32
N ALA A 213 17.97 -3.19 -8.51
CA ALA A 213 17.56 -4.37 -7.77
C ALA A 213 16.54 -4.02 -6.68
N ILE A 214 15.51 -4.84 -6.56
CA ILE A 214 14.47 -4.76 -5.55
C ILE A 214 14.45 -6.01 -4.67
N SER A 215 13.87 -5.90 -3.48
CA SER A 215 13.62 -7.05 -2.61
C SER A 215 14.87 -7.84 -2.23
N ILE A 216 16.05 -7.20 -2.20
CA ILE A 216 17.35 -7.82 -1.87
C ILE A 216 17.79 -7.42 -0.47
N GLY A 217 18.28 -8.41 0.28
CA GLY A 217 18.65 -8.22 1.68
C GLY A 217 17.44 -7.75 2.49
N HIS A 218 17.61 -6.60 3.15
CA HIS A 218 16.56 -5.95 3.92
C HIS A 218 15.63 -5.07 3.06
N GLY A 219 16.09 -4.55 1.92
CA GLY A 219 15.34 -3.55 1.17
C GLY A 219 14.25 -4.13 0.26
N ASP A 220 13.06 -3.52 0.29
CA ASP A 220 11.99 -3.72 -0.69
C ASP A 220 12.26 -2.87 -1.95
N ASN A 221 12.39 -1.54 -1.77
CA ASN A 221 12.50 -0.50 -2.78
C ASN A 221 11.29 -0.41 -3.73
N VAL A 222 10.13 -0.88 -3.26
CA VAL A 222 8.83 -0.80 -3.93
C VAL A 222 7.77 -0.54 -2.87
N THR A 223 6.81 0.33 -3.18
CA THR A 223 5.54 0.43 -2.45
C THR A 223 4.40 0.81 -3.39
N VAL A 224 3.17 0.64 -2.94
CA VAL A 224 1.95 0.94 -3.70
C VAL A 224 1.04 1.80 -2.83
N TYR A 225 0.57 2.91 -3.38
CA TYR A 225 -0.34 3.82 -2.68
C TYR A 225 -0.97 4.83 -3.63
N ASP A 226 -2.19 5.31 -3.31
CA ASP A 226 -2.81 6.47 -3.96
C ASP A 226 -2.11 7.75 -3.47
N MET A 227 -1.07 8.17 -4.20
CA MET A 227 -0.18 9.22 -3.72
C MET A 227 -0.75 10.61 -3.98
N ASP A 228 -1.44 10.81 -5.10
CA ASP A 228 -2.00 12.11 -5.48
C ASP A 228 -3.49 12.30 -5.13
N GLY A 229 -4.16 11.26 -4.60
CA GLY A 229 -5.53 11.33 -4.12
C GLY A 229 -6.58 11.30 -5.24
N ASP A 230 -6.25 10.75 -6.41
CA ASP A 230 -7.22 10.59 -7.50
C ASP A 230 -8.13 9.34 -7.34
N GLY A 231 -7.89 8.54 -6.29
CA GLY A 231 -8.62 7.33 -5.98
C GLY A 231 -8.03 6.07 -6.61
N LYS A 232 -6.86 6.16 -7.24
CA LYS A 232 -6.11 5.03 -7.79
C LYS A 232 -4.71 5.01 -7.21
N SER A 233 -4.20 3.82 -6.98
CA SER A 233 -2.85 3.64 -6.45
C SER A 233 -1.82 3.75 -7.56
N GLU A 234 -0.75 4.50 -7.30
CA GLU A 234 0.51 4.43 -8.03
C GLU A 234 1.40 3.34 -7.45
N VAL A 235 2.39 2.93 -8.24
CA VAL A 235 3.55 2.18 -7.74
C VAL A 235 4.72 3.14 -7.62
N VAL A 236 5.29 3.24 -6.42
CA VAL A 236 6.55 3.95 -6.19
C VAL A 236 7.68 2.94 -6.25
N LEU A 237 8.65 3.18 -7.13
CA LEU A 237 9.67 2.21 -7.47
C LEU A 237 11.05 2.86 -7.53
N LYS A 238 12.04 2.24 -6.89
CA LYS A 238 13.44 2.56 -7.13
C LYS A 238 13.86 2.03 -8.51
N THR A 239 14.30 2.93 -9.38
CA THR A 239 14.73 2.60 -10.74
C THR A 239 16.15 3.10 -11.01
N SER A 240 16.70 2.71 -12.16
CA SER A 240 17.96 3.21 -12.69
C SER A 240 17.93 3.15 -14.22
N ASN A 241 19.03 3.54 -14.88
CA ASN A 241 19.18 3.36 -16.32
C ASN A 241 18.89 1.90 -16.72
N GLY A 242 18.14 1.71 -17.80
CA GLY A 242 17.84 0.40 -18.38
C GLY A 242 16.60 -0.31 -17.81
N VAL A 243 15.91 0.24 -16.81
CA VAL A 243 14.55 -0.20 -16.44
C VAL A 243 13.60 0.07 -17.61
N VAL A 244 12.75 -0.90 -17.97
CA VAL A 244 11.75 -0.76 -19.03
C VAL A 244 10.36 -0.89 -18.43
N PHE A 245 9.57 0.17 -18.54
CA PHE A 245 8.23 0.31 -17.99
C PHE A 245 7.18 -0.48 -18.79
N GLY A 246 5.96 -0.57 -18.25
CA GLY A 246 4.86 -1.35 -18.84
C GLY A 246 4.43 -0.89 -20.24
N ASP A 247 4.69 0.38 -20.57
CA ASP A 247 4.47 0.97 -21.89
C ASP A 247 5.65 0.79 -22.87
N GLY A 248 6.74 0.16 -22.42
CA GLY A 248 7.97 -0.03 -23.18
C GLY A 248 8.97 1.13 -23.10
N THR A 249 8.65 2.20 -22.38
CA THR A 249 9.59 3.32 -22.17
C THR A 249 10.77 2.87 -21.31
N THR A 250 11.98 3.23 -21.72
CA THR A 250 13.20 2.89 -20.98
C THR A 250 13.68 4.06 -20.12
N ALA A 251 13.97 3.79 -18.86
CA ALA A 251 14.62 4.73 -17.98
C ALA A 251 16.05 5.05 -18.44
N THR A 252 16.33 6.34 -18.60
CA THR A 252 17.64 6.88 -18.99
C THR A 252 17.89 8.21 -18.25
N GLY A 253 19.06 8.82 -18.45
CA GLY A 253 19.39 10.15 -17.94
C GLY A 253 20.26 10.15 -16.68
N GLY A 254 20.59 8.98 -16.13
CA GLY A 254 21.56 8.86 -15.05
C GLY A 254 22.97 9.06 -15.59
N ALA A 255 23.79 9.85 -14.89
CA ALA A 255 25.19 10.08 -15.27
C ALA A 255 26.04 8.79 -15.27
N SER A 256 25.60 7.77 -14.55
CA SER A 256 26.13 6.41 -14.55
C SER A 256 25.02 5.43 -14.22
N ASP A 257 25.29 4.13 -14.36
CA ASP A 257 24.37 3.06 -14.00
C ASP A 257 24.19 2.89 -12.49
N ASN A 258 25.00 3.57 -11.65
CA ASN A 258 24.79 3.62 -10.20
C ASN A 258 23.78 4.71 -9.79
N VAL A 259 23.43 5.65 -10.70
CA VAL A 259 22.44 6.69 -10.40
C VAL A 259 21.06 6.04 -10.28
N GLN A 260 20.38 6.35 -9.18
CA GLN A 260 19.05 5.82 -8.88
C GLN A 260 18.00 6.92 -8.95
N PHE A 261 16.80 6.52 -9.35
CA PHE A 261 15.63 7.39 -9.37
C PHE A 261 14.54 6.82 -8.47
N LEU A 262 13.73 7.73 -7.93
CA LEU A 262 12.40 7.40 -7.43
C LEU A 262 11.44 7.65 -8.58
N SER A 263 10.86 6.58 -9.12
CA SER A 263 9.86 6.65 -10.19
C SER A 263 8.47 6.48 -9.61
N ILE A 264 7.54 7.33 -10.05
CA ILE A 264 6.10 7.14 -9.88
C ILE A 264 5.59 6.46 -11.14
N VAL A 265 4.95 5.31 -10.95
CA VAL A 265 4.43 4.47 -12.03
C VAL A 265 2.92 4.42 -11.92
N ASN A 266 2.24 4.63 -13.03
CA ASN A 266 0.79 4.50 -13.12
C ASN A 266 0.37 3.06 -12.78
N GLY A 267 -0.45 2.89 -11.74
CA GLY A 267 -0.84 1.57 -11.26
C GLY A 267 -1.56 0.70 -12.28
N LEU A 268 -2.38 1.30 -13.15
CA LEU A 268 -3.15 0.54 -14.14
C LEU A 268 -2.33 0.14 -15.37
N THR A 269 -1.41 1.00 -15.82
CA THR A 269 -0.73 0.83 -17.11
C THR A 269 0.73 0.43 -16.99
N GLY A 270 1.35 0.63 -15.83
CA GLY A 270 2.78 0.40 -15.63
C GLY A 270 3.67 1.43 -16.31
N ALA A 271 3.09 2.49 -16.90
CA ALA A 271 3.82 3.60 -17.50
C ALA A 271 4.40 4.51 -16.41
N GLU A 272 5.58 5.07 -16.65
CA GLU A 272 6.15 6.05 -15.73
C GLU A 272 5.45 7.40 -15.87
N LEU A 273 4.98 7.95 -14.74
CA LEU A 273 4.35 9.27 -14.65
C LEU A 273 5.38 10.37 -14.38
N ALA A 274 6.33 10.09 -13.51
CA ALA A 274 7.41 11.00 -13.16
C ALA A 274 8.58 10.25 -12.55
N ARG A 275 9.74 10.91 -12.52
CA ARG A 275 10.92 10.45 -11.79
C ARG A 275 11.70 11.60 -11.21
N ALA A 276 12.40 11.34 -10.12
CA ALA A 276 13.39 12.25 -9.55
C ALA A 276 14.67 11.47 -9.20
N THR A 277 15.84 12.08 -9.39
CA THR A 277 17.10 11.47 -8.94
C THR A 277 17.13 11.43 -7.42
N ILE A 278 17.43 10.26 -6.86
CA ILE A 278 17.57 10.12 -5.43
C ILE A 278 18.95 10.63 -5.00
N PRO A 279 19.05 11.49 -3.97
CA PRO A 279 20.34 11.89 -3.41
C PRO A 279 21.14 10.68 -2.93
N ASN A 280 22.36 10.54 -3.44
CA ASN A 280 23.34 9.57 -2.96
C ASN A 280 24.69 10.28 -2.78
N PRO A 281 25.02 10.76 -1.57
CA PRO A 281 26.28 11.43 -1.26
C PRO A 281 27.52 10.54 -1.44
N ARG A 282 27.33 9.23 -1.54
CA ARG A 282 28.36 8.19 -1.61
C ARG A 282 28.26 7.38 -2.90
N LEU A 283 27.82 8.01 -3.99
CA LEU A 283 27.61 7.35 -5.29
C LEU A 283 28.86 6.65 -5.85
N ALA A 284 30.04 7.13 -5.47
CA ALA A 284 31.31 6.51 -5.86
C ALA A 284 31.54 5.13 -5.22
N ASP A 285 30.94 4.89 -4.04
CA ASP A 285 31.02 3.60 -3.34
C ASP A 285 30.00 2.61 -3.91
N GLY A 286 28.82 3.08 -4.32
CA GLY A 286 27.82 2.23 -4.96
C GLY A 286 26.39 2.74 -4.86
N PRO A 287 25.42 1.97 -5.39
CA PRO A 287 24.00 2.24 -5.21
C PRO A 287 23.56 2.07 -3.76
N MET A 288 22.41 2.66 -3.42
CA MET A 288 21.78 2.52 -2.12
C MET A 288 20.64 1.47 -2.16
N ASN A 289 20.38 0.89 -1.00
CA ASN A 289 19.31 -0.08 -0.78
C ASN A 289 18.58 0.21 0.52
N GLY A 290 17.26 0.03 0.54
CA GLY A 290 16.46 0.47 1.66
C GLY A 290 15.00 0.07 1.61
N HIS A 291 14.25 0.62 2.56
CA HIS A 291 12.83 0.40 2.75
C HIS A 291 12.03 1.60 2.27
N MET A 292 10.88 1.33 1.66
CA MET A 292 9.87 2.34 1.39
C MET A 292 8.74 2.26 2.40
N GLY A 293 8.21 3.42 2.78
CA GLY A 293 7.05 3.52 3.65
C GLY A 293 6.19 4.73 3.31
N ILE A 294 4.90 4.65 3.64
CA ILE A 294 3.94 5.73 3.41
C ILE A 294 3.64 6.41 4.74
N LEU A 295 3.78 7.72 4.77
CA LEU A 295 3.62 8.56 5.96
C LEU A 295 2.87 9.85 5.63
N TYR A 296 2.07 10.34 6.57
CA TYR A 296 1.24 11.54 6.44
C TYR A 296 1.94 12.73 7.11
N LEU A 297 2.97 13.28 6.48
CA LEU A 297 3.79 14.40 6.99
C LEU A 297 3.03 15.73 7.16
N ASP A 298 1.81 15.84 6.64
CA ASP A 298 0.91 16.98 6.87
C ASP A 298 -0.36 16.58 7.64
N GLY A 299 -0.41 15.33 8.11
CA GLY A 299 -1.54 14.70 8.78
C GLY A 299 -2.74 14.40 7.88
N LYS A 300 -2.63 14.60 6.56
CA LYS A 300 -3.78 14.56 5.63
C LYS A 300 -3.54 13.74 4.38
N ARG A 301 -2.41 13.93 3.71
CA ARG A 301 -2.09 13.33 2.43
C ARG A 301 -0.78 12.56 2.52
N PRO A 302 -0.65 11.46 1.78
CA PRO A 302 0.54 10.64 1.83
C PRO A 302 1.76 11.37 1.25
N SER A 303 2.90 11.02 1.81
CA SER A 303 4.23 11.16 1.26
C SER A 303 4.85 9.75 1.22
N VAL A 304 5.89 9.55 0.42
CA VAL A 304 6.69 8.33 0.43
C VAL A 304 8.03 8.61 1.06
N LEU A 305 8.41 7.80 2.04
CA LEU A 305 9.72 7.76 2.65
C LEU A 305 10.53 6.64 2.01
N TRP A 306 11.79 6.93 1.70
CA TRP A 306 12.80 5.91 1.39
C TRP A 306 13.95 6.03 2.38
N ALA A 307 14.05 5.06 3.28
CA ALA A 307 15.14 4.92 4.24
C ALA A 307 16.14 3.90 3.72
N ALA A 308 17.29 4.39 3.24
CA ALA A 308 18.26 3.59 2.53
C ALA A 308 19.68 3.86 2.98
N LYS A 309 20.57 2.94 2.62
CA LYS A 309 22.00 3.06 2.93
C LYS A 309 22.85 2.52 1.79
N ASN A 310 24.10 2.93 1.78
CA ASN A 310 25.16 2.19 1.13
C ASN A 310 26.31 1.94 2.12
N ARG A 311 27.29 1.17 1.67
CA ARG A 311 28.44 0.77 2.49
C ARG A 311 29.72 1.15 1.76
N ASP A 312 30.61 1.86 2.44
CA ASP A 312 31.88 2.23 1.84
C ASP A 312 32.94 1.10 1.97
N SER A 313 34.10 1.33 1.37
CA SER A 313 35.23 0.40 1.43
C SER A 313 35.80 0.15 2.83
N SER A 314 35.47 1.00 3.82
CA SER A 314 35.84 0.83 5.23
C SER A 314 34.87 -0.05 5.99
N GLU A 315 33.87 -0.61 5.29
CA GLU A 315 32.84 -1.48 5.85
C GLU A 315 31.76 -0.78 6.70
N ASP A 316 31.76 0.56 6.70
CA ASP A 316 30.79 1.40 7.43
C ASP A 316 29.55 1.69 6.59
N PHE A 317 28.38 1.73 7.24
CA PHE A 317 27.11 2.06 6.60
C PHE A 317 26.82 3.57 6.69
N HIS A 318 26.32 4.13 5.59
CA HIS A 318 25.95 5.54 5.48
C HIS A 318 24.48 5.66 5.08
N GLY A 319 23.65 6.10 6.02
CA GLY A 319 22.21 6.24 5.83
C GLY A 319 21.81 7.53 5.13
N VAL A 320 20.83 7.45 4.23
CA VAL A 320 20.08 8.58 3.69
C VAL A 320 18.60 8.25 3.73
N ILE A 321 17.83 9.14 4.35
CA ILE A 321 16.38 9.06 4.41
C ILE A 321 15.83 10.23 3.61
N THR A 322 14.91 9.95 2.70
CA THR A 322 14.28 10.97 1.86
C THR A 322 12.78 10.84 1.90
N THR A 323 12.07 11.96 1.81
CA THR A 323 10.62 11.99 1.69
C THR A 323 10.18 12.74 0.45
N TRP A 324 9.12 12.26 -0.19
CA TRP A 324 8.66 12.77 -1.47
C TRP A 324 7.14 12.85 -1.52
N ASP A 325 6.66 13.93 -2.13
CA ASP A 325 5.25 14.14 -2.45
C ASP A 325 5.05 13.93 -3.95
N TRP A 326 4.01 13.17 -4.34
CA TRP A 326 3.50 13.11 -5.71
C TRP A 326 2.12 13.76 -5.74
N ARG A 327 2.01 14.97 -6.29
CA ARG A 327 0.76 15.75 -6.27
C ARG A 327 0.67 16.62 -7.52
N GLY A 328 -0.48 16.59 -8.20
CA GLY A 328 -0.74 17.47 -9.35
C GLY A 328 0.26 17.30 -10.49
N GLY A 329 0.73 16.07 -10.74
CA GLY A 329 1.71 15.78 -11.78
C GLY A 329 3.16 16.13 -11.42
N SER A 330 3.45 16.49 -10.17
CA SER A 330 4.80 16.86 -9.72
C SER A 330 5.29 15.94 -8.61
N LEU A 331 6.46 15.34 -8.83
CA LEU A 331 7.21 14.61 -7.81
C LEU A 331 8.23 15.57 -7.17
N THR A 332 8.06 15.86 -5.88
CA THR A 332 8.89 16.84 -5.17
C THR A 332 9.45 16.25 -3.88
N GLN A 333 10.76 16.41 -3.65
CA GLN A 333 11.37 16.04 -2.38
C GLN A 333 10.92 17.03 -1.30
N ARG A 334 10.46 16.51 -0.16
CA ARG A 334 10.04 17.34 0.97
C ARG A 334 11.21 17.61 1.92
N TRP A 335 11.91 16.56 2.34
CA TRP A 335 13.17 16.69 3.07
C TRP A 335 14.11 15.51 2.78
N SER A 336 15.37 15.67 3.15
CA SER A 336 16.37 14.59 3.15
C SER A 336 17.22 14.71 4.40
N TRP A 337 17.34 13.59 5.10
CA TRP A 337 18.20 13.43 6.24
C TRP A 337 19.37 12.52 5.85
N VAL A 338 20.59 12.96 6.12
CA VAL A 338 21.81 12.19 5.86
C VAL A 338 22.45 11.91 7.20
N ASP A 339 22.76 10.64 7.47
CA ASP A 339 23.49 10.28 8.68
C ASP A 339 24.89 10.89 8.63
N SER A 340 25.12 11.86 9.51
CA SER A 340 26.42 12.52 9.66
C SER A 340 27.35 11.79 10.64
N GLY A 341 26.87 10.72 11.29
CA GLY A 341 27.53 10.06 12.42
C GLY A 341 27.48 10.89 13.71
N ALA A 342 26.80 12.04 13.71
CA ALA A 342 26.68 12.90 14.88
C ALA A 342 25.71 12.35 15.94
N ILE A 343 24.81 11.46 15.53
CA ILE A 343 23.81 10.83 16.40
C ILE A 343 23.99 9.32 16.37
N HIS A 344 23.73 8.66 17.49
CA HIS A 344 23.64 7.20 17.51
C HIS A 344 22.34 6.79 16.83
N ALA A 345 22.39 6.33 15.57
CA ALA A 345 21.22 5.97 14.76
C ALA A 345 21.21 4.46 14.44
N PRO A 346 21.05 3.58 15.44
CA PRO A 346 21.01 2.15 15.20
C PRO A 346 19.69 1.79 14.49
N GLU A 347 19.86 1.35 13.25
CA GLU A 347 18.76 0.99 12.34
C GLU A 347 18.31 -0.47 12.51
N GLY A 348 17.10 -0.77 12.06
CA GLY A 348 16.57 -2.12 11.93
C GLY A 348 16.52 -2.65 10.51
N HIS A 349 16.09 -3.91 10.38
CA HIS A 349 15.66 -4.49 9.09
C HIS A 349 14.16 -4.32 8.82
N GLN A 350 13.51 -3.41 9.56
CA GLN A 350 12.11 -3.07 9.46
C GLN A 350 11.92 -1.63 9.93
N ILE A 351 10.99 -0.92 9.29
CA ILE A 351 10.65 0.45 9.63
C ILE A 351 9.23 0.52 10.19
N ARG A 352 8.95 1.56 10.98
CA ARG A 352 7.61 1.89 11.47
C ARG A 352 7.29 3.33 11.12
N ILE A 353 6.01 3.58 10.93
CA ILE A 353 5.48 4.90 10.65
C ILE A 353 4.27 5.07 11.55
N ALA A 354 4.29 6.11 12.38
CA ALA A 354 3.22 6.40 13.33
C ALA A 354 3.31 7.84 13.82
N ASP A 355 2.16 8.39 14.19
CA ASP A 355 2.03 9.57 15.04
C ASP A 355 2.40 9.19 16.48
N VAL A 356 3.62 9.51 16.90
CA VAL A 356 4.16 9.13 18.22
C VAL A 356 4.18 10.28 19.24
N ASP A 357 3.99 11.52 18.78
CA ASP A 357 3.87 12.69 19.66
C ASP A 357 2.45 13.28 19.75
N ASN A 358 1.51 12.68 19.01
CA ASN A 358 0.08 13.00 18.98
C ASN A 358 -0.20 14.41 18.42
N ASP A 359 0.58 14.86 17.44
CA ASP A 359 0.33 16.10 16.69
C ASP A 359 -0.58 15.92 15.46
N GLY A 360 -0.89 14.67 15.10
CA GLY A 360 -1.74 14.27 13.98
C GLY A 360 -1.00 13.91 12.70
N LYS A 361 0.33 14.04 12.66
CA LYS A 361 1.19 13.69 11.54
C LYS A 361 1.95 12.40 11.84
N ASP A 362 2.63 11.85 10.85
CA ASP A 362 3.39 10.62 11.04
C ASP A 362 4.89 10.90 11.09
N GLU A 363 5.56 10.20 12.01
CA GLU A 363 7.00 10.18 12.15
C GLU A 363 7.61 8.91 11.55
N PHE A 364 8.88 8.99 11.17
CA PHE A 364 9.67 7.82 10.81
C PHE A 364 10.29 7.21 12.06
N VAL A 365 9.81 6.03 12.43
CA VAL A 365 10.22 5.32 13.63
C VAL A 365 11.09 4.12 13.24
N ASP A 366 12.40 4.29 13.37
CA ASP A 366 13.34 3.18 13.33
C ASP A 366 13.44 2.52 14.72
N ILE A 367 14.33 1.55 14.90
CA ILE A 367 14.43 0.80 16.14
C ILE A 367 14.98 1.67 17.28
N GLY A 368 16.12 2.32 17.10
CA GLY A 368 16.72 3.13 18.17
C GLY A 368 16.62 4.64 17.99
N TYR A 369 15.98 5.13 16.93
CA TYR A 369 15.77 6.57 16.74
C TYR A 369 14.47 6.84 15.98
N THR A 370 14.02 8.09 16.05
CA THR A 370 12.86 8.56 15.30
C THR A 370 13.14 9.93 14.73
N LEU A 371 12.77 10.10 13.47
CA LEU A 371 12.77 11.38 12.79
C LEU A 371 11.34 11.91 12.73
N ASP A 372 11.21 13.17 13.11
CA ASP A 372 9.98 13.94 13.13
C ASP A 372 9.44 14.22 11.71
N ASP A 373 8.19 14.69 11.61
CA ASP A 373 7.52 15.04 10.35
C ASP A 373 8.31 16.06 9.49
N ASN A 374 9.18 16.80 10.17
CA ASN A 374 9.91 17.96 9.67
C ASN A 374 11.42 17.72 9.50
N ASP A 375 11.89 16.47 9.54
CA ASP A 375 13.30 16.04 9.44
C ASP A 375 14.17 16.15 10.70
N THR A 376 13.65 16.72 11.78
CA THR A 376 14.38 16.81 13.04
C THR A 376 14.37 15.48 13.79
N GLN A 377 15.38 15.25 14.61
CA GLN A 377 15.40 14.06 15.46
C GLN A 377 14.45 14.26 16.64
N LEU A 378 13.42 13.41 16.75
CA LEU A 378 12.46 13.46 17.84
C LEU A 378 13.00 12.76 19.09
N PHE A 379 13.50 11.53 18.94
CA PHE A 379 14.16 10.79 20.02
C PHE A 379 15.26 9.84 19.53
N ASN A 380 16.10 9.42 20.48
CA ASN A 380 17.12 8.37 20.31
C ASN A 380 17.33 7.61 21.61
N ILE A 381 17.57 6.31 21.48
CA ILE A 381 17.87 5.38 22.55
C ILE A 381 19.33 4.90 22.38
N PRO A 382 20.31 5.55 23.04
CA PRO A 382 21.73 5.30 22.81
C PRO A 382 22.21 3.89 23.20
N GLU A 383 21.43 3.18 24.02
CA GLU A 383 21.73 1.81 24.46
C GLU A 383 21.34 0.74 23.44
N ILE A 384 20.51 1.08 22.45
CA ILE A 384 20.07 0.15 21.42
C ILE A 384 21.16 -0.01 20.37
N VAL A 385 21.29 -1.20 19.79
CA VAL A 385 22.13 -1.47 18.62
C VAL A 385 21.26 -2.03 17.51
N HIS A 386 21.83 -2.14 16.31
CA HIS A 386 21.16 -2.74 15.15
C HIS A 386 20.47 -4.07 15.48
N GLY A 387 19.22 -4.27 15.03
CA GLY A 387 18.42 -5.46 15.35
C GLY A 387 17.12 -5.66 14.59
#